data_AF-A0A0W4ZQQ2-F1
#
_entry.id   AF-A0A0W4ZQQ2-F1
#
_cell.length_a   1.000
_cell.length_b   1.000
_cell.length_c   1.000
_cell.angle_alpha   90.00
_cell.angle_beta   90.00
_cell.angle_gamma   90.00
#
_symmetry.space_group_name_H-M   'P 1'
#
loop_
_entity.id
_entity.type
_entity.pdbx_description
1 polymer ?
#
loop_
_entity_poly.entity_id
_entity_poly.type
_entity_poly.pdbx_seq_one_letter_code
_entity_poly.pdbx_strand_id
1 'polypeptide(L)'
;MEKKDHPTVWALCILMIFVFLFGLSRWISQYQDRHRKNVIIMGIMIVIMAHMIGTLSLYPIDVGMMWINEKNREKEGYLEKIMLLWRRRVKICYYMFYGLHIVELFVILPFVYYYYEEWNEESTNKTRIFEALRRSLFFLLLFIVLFFCGTFMSITRKTNSMLDLVYFEQTFKVEYIKTSMFFIVDVILLFGIVLFCIYTAFGFSMFPLRIIKTKSINVPTSATDIKHALILNREKQRAIEVRYTGFHTKMNVKDRRILESLQREERTLVRCIRLTEEGKRKWEQPVSAILHMFQLLIGIFFLLISIGIVLLMSMAMFIIIPRHYTHQIDQFHYNYTISNSQDIYNYTNLSNSTLLSFKIQDSPSDRLYTLTVLNTIINDITGNYDFFKTWYSYSYLLFLAVFLLSFIILSFSGKTENIQNNTEIEPERETLLSLFNRHENFITYHYNK
;
A
#
# COMPACT_ATOMS: atom_id res chain seq x y z
N MET A 1 6.02 45.26 -11.62
CA MET A 1 5.27 44.75 -10.45
C MET A 1 5.97 43.49 -9.95
N GLU A 2 5.72 43.06 -8.71
CA GLU A 2 6.29 41.87 -8.03
C GLU A 2 7.68 42.00 -7.39
N LYS A 3 7.71 42.52 -6.16
CA LYS A 3 8.73 42.16 -5.16
C LYS A 3 8.18 42.08 -3.72
N LYS A 4 6.86 42.17 -3.54
CA LYS A 4 6.20 42.29 -2.21
C LYS A 4 5.61 40.99 -1.67
N ASP A 5 5.50 39.92 -2.47
CA ASP A 5 4.76 38.71 -2.07
C ASP A 5 5.65 37.54 -1.63
N HIS A 6 6.98 37.69 -1.67
CA HIS A 6 7.88 36.64 -1.22
C HIS A 6 7.72 36.28 0.28
N PRO A 7 7.69 37.21 1.24
CA PRO A 7 7.62 36.82 2.65
C PRO A 7 6.28 36.18 3.03
N THR A 8 5.18 36.58 2.39
CA THR A 8 3.85 36.01 2.63
C THR A 8 3.74 34.59 2.07
N VAL A 9 4.29 34.34 0.88
CA VAL A 9 4.36 32.99 0.30
C VAL A 9 5.22 32.07 1.16
N TRP A 10 6.41 32.52 1.58
CA TRP A 10 7.27 31.72 2.47
C TRP A 10 6.61 31.45 3.83
N ALA A 11 5.93 32.45 4.42
CA ALA A 11 5.19 32.26 5.66
C ALA A 11 4.05 31.23 5.51
N LEU A 12 3.33 31.26 4.39
CA LEU A 12 2.26 30.30 4.09
C LEU A 12 2.82 28.89 3.89
N CYS A 13 3.94 28.73 3.18
CA CYS A 13 4.61 27.44 3.04
C CYS A 13 5.07 26.88 4.39
N ILE A 14 5.67 27.72 5.25
CA ILE A 14 6.09 27.32 6.60
C ILE A 14 4.89 26.90 7.44
N LEU A 15 3.78 27.65 7.36
CA LEU A 15 2.54 27.30 8.05
C LEU A 15 1.99 25.94 7.57
N MET A 16 1.96 25.70 6.26
CA MET A 16 1.52 24.42 5.70
C MET A 16 2.40 23.26 6.17
N ILE A 17 3.73 23.43 6.18
CA ILE A 17 4.66 22.41 6.68
C ILE A 17 4.42 22.15 8.17
N PHE A 18 4.20 23.19 8.98
CA PHE A 18 3.92 23.03 10.40
C PHE A 18 2.62 22.28 10.66
N VAL A 19 1.53 22.64 9.97
CA VAL A 19 0.25 21.95 10.05
C VAL A 19 0.39 20.48 9.63
N PHE A 20 1.15 20.23 8.58
CA PHE A 20 1.43 18.87 8.10
C PHE A 20 2.20 18.03 9.12
N LEU A 21 3.31 18.56 9.68
CA LEU A 21 4.09 17.87 10.70
C LEU A 21 3.30 17.65 11.99
N PHE A 22 2.45 18.61 12.37
CA PHE A 22 1.55 18.46 13.51
C PHE A 22 0.52 17.36 13.26
N GLY A 23 -0.05 17.27 12.05
CA GLY A 23 -0.94 16.20 11.64
C GLY A 23 -0.27 14.82 11.72
N LEU A 24 0.95 14.69 11.19
CA LEU A 24 1.74 13.45 11.28
C LEU A 24 2.03 13.06 12.73
N SER A 25 2.41 14.02 13.57
CA SER A 25 2.64 13.81 14.99
C SER A 25 1.38 13.27 15.69
N ARG A 26 0.22 13.88 15.45
CA ARG A 26 -1.06 13.42 16.01
C ARG A 26 -1.41 12.01 15.54
N TRP A 27 -1.28 11.75 14.24
CA TRP A 27 -1.52 10.43 13.66
C TRP A 27 -0.66 9.35 14.33
N ILE A 28 0.66 9.54 14.39
CA ILE A 28 1.59 8.59 15.01
C ILE A 28 1.28 8.41 16.49
N SER A 29 0.96 9.50 17.20
CA SER A 29 0.66 9.45 18.64
C SER A 29 -0.60 8.67 19.02
N GLN A 30 -1.51 8.48 18.05
CA GLN A 30 -2.75 7.73 18.21
C GLN A 30 -2.55 6.22 18.09
N TYR A 31 -1.63 5.79 17.21
CA TYR A 31 -1.32 4.37 17.00
C TYR A 31 -0.23 3.84 17.93
N GLN A 32 0.50 4.71 18.64
CA GLN A 32 1.52 4.30 19.59
C GLN A 32 0.93 3.98 20.96
N ASP A 33 1.29 2.81 21.50
CA ASP A 33 0.90 2.38 22.84
C ASP A 33 1.20 3.43 23.92
N ARG A 34 0.20 3.71 24.75
CA ARG A 34 0.24 4.78 25.75
C ARG A 34 1.35 4.60 26.79
N HIS A 35 1.79 3.36 27.02
CA HIS A 35 2.79 3.01 28.01
C HIS A 35 4.23 3.00 27.49
N ARG A 36 4.47 3.06 26.17
CA ARG A 36 5.82 3.00 25.56
C ARG A 36 6.13 4.21 24.68
N LYS A 37 5.66 5.40 25.08
CA LYS A 37 5.88 6.64 24.33
C LYS A 37 7.32 7.14 24.53
N ASN A 38 8.12 7.07 23.47
CA ASN A 38 9.46 7.66 23.42
C ASN A 38 9.50 8.80 22.39
N VAL A 39 9.77 10.02 22.86
CA VAL A 39 9.79 11.24 22.04
C VAL A 39 10.85 11.18 20.95
N ILE A 40 12.00 10.55 21.20
CA ILE A 40 13.10 10.44 20.23
C ILE A 40 12.65 9.59 19.04
N ILE A 41 12.05 8.43 19.32
CA ILE A 41 11.58 7.49 18.29
C ILE A 41 10.43 8.12 17.50
N MET A 42 9.51 8.79 18.19
CA MET A 42 8.42 9.53 17.54
C MET A 42 8.96 10.60 16.58
N GLY A 43 9.97 11.37 17.00
CA GLY A 43 10.63 12.37 16.15
C GLY A 43 11.25 11.76 14.90
N ILE A 44 12.00 10.66 15.03
CA ILE A 44 12.63 9.97 13.90
C ILE A 44 11.56 9.42 12.94
N MET A 45 10.49 8.82 13.46
CA MET A 45 9.39 8.30 12.62
C MET A 45 8.65 9.42 11.87
N ILE A 46 8.46 10.59 12.48
CA ILE A 46 7.88 11.76 11.79
C ILE A 46 8.78 12.19 10.64
N VAL A 47 10.10 12.24 10.84
CA VAL A 47 11.07 12.63 9.80
C VAL A 47 11.05 11.64 8.63
N ILE A 48 11.12 10.33 8.90
CA ILE A 48 11.08 9.29 7.86
C ILE A 48 9.74 9.35 7.11
N MET A 49 8.61 9.48 7.82
CA MET A 49 7.30 9.58 7.20
C MET A 49 7.16 10.84 6.33
N ALA A 50 7.68 11.98 6.81
CA ALA A 50 7.70 13.22 6.04
C ALA A 50 8.59 13.09 4.78
N HIS A 51 9.73 12.43 4.88
CA HIS A 51 10.62 12.17 3.74
C HIS A 51 9.96 11.23 2.70
N MET A 52 9.27 10.17 3.15
CA MET A 52 8.49 9.27 2.30
C MET A 52 7.38 10.03 1.54
N ILE A 53 6.57 10.83 2.25
CA ILE A 53 5.50 11.63 1.63
C ILE A 53 6.09 12.70 0.70
N GLY A 54 7.20 13.33 1.07
CA GLY A 54 7.92 14.27 0.22
C GLY A 54 8.39 13.62 -1.09
N THR A 55 8.86 12.38 -1.03
CA THR A 55 9.26 11.61 -2.21
C THR A 55 8.08 11.28 -3.11
N LEU A 56 6.95 10.87 -2.52
CA LEU A 56 5.72 10.63 -3.28
C LEU A 56 5.21 11.91 -3.96
N SER A 57 5.36 13.06 -3.28
CA SER A 57 4.93 14.37 -3.78
C SER A 57 5.76 14.88 -4.97
N LEU A 58 6.97 14.34 -5.20
CA LEU A 58 7.76 14.68 -6.39
C LEU A 58 7.07 14.20 -7.68
N TYR A 59 6.30 13.10 -7.64
CA TYR A 59 5.67 12.55 -8.83
C TYR A 59 4.62 13.49 -9.45
N PRO A 60 3.65 14.05 -8.69
CA PRO A 60 2.75 15.08 -9.23
C PRO A 60 3.48 16.30 -9.79
N ILE A 61 4.59 16.72 -9.16
CA ILE A 61 5.41 17.86 -9.64
C ILE A 61 6.03 17.52 -11.00
N ASP A 62 6.56 16.31 -11.15
CA ASP A 62 7.16 15.81 -12.39
C ASP A 62 6.13 15.68 -13.53
N VAL A 63 4.94 15.13 -13.23
CA VAL A 63 3.83 15.05 -14.20
C VAL A 63 3.34 16.45 -14.59
N GLY A 64 3.17 17.35 -13.62
CA GLY A 64 2.78 18.74 -13.87
C GLY A 64 3.81 19.46 -14.75
N MET A 65 5.10 19.22 -14.52
CA MET A 65 6.18 19.76 -15.35
C MET A 65 6.08 19.25 -16.79
N MET A 66 5.87 17.94 -16.98
CA MET A 66 5.68 17.36 -18.32
C MET A 66 4.48 17.98 -19.03
N TRP A 67 3.37 18.18 -18.33
CA TRP A 67 2.17 18.80 -18.90
C TRP A 67 2.41 20.25 -19.34
N ILE A 68 3.12 21.06 -18.55
CA ILE A 68 3.50 22.44 -18.92
C ILE A 68 4.41 22.43 -20.14
N ASN A 69 5.31 21.45 -20.24
CA ASN A 69 6.24 21.32 -21.34
C ASN A 69 5.51 21.01 -22.66
N GLU A 70 4.62 20.02 -22.64
CA GLU A 70 3.82 19.66 -23.82
C GLU A 70 2.96 20.83 -24.31
N LYS A 71 2.34 21.58 -23.39
CA LYS A 71 1.52 22.74 -23.74
C LYS A 71 2.29 23.85 -24.45
N ASN A 72 3.59 24.00 -24.17
CA ASN A 72 4.41 25.08 -24.71
C ASN A 72 5.41 24.61 -25.79
N ARG A 73 5.19 23.43 -26.37
CA ARG A 73 6.06 22.79 -27.36
C ARG A 73 6.41 23.68 -28.57
N GLU A 74 5.52 24.59 -28.96
CA GLU A 74 5.70 25.48 -30.12
C GLU A 74 6.37 26.83 -29.80
N LYS A 75 6.62 27.18 -28.53
CA LYS A 75 7.18 28.48 -28.12
C LYS A 75 8.69 28.37 -27.87
N GLU A 76 9.46 28.90 -28.82
CA GLU A 76 10.91 29.23 -28.89
C GLU A 76 11.89 28.82 -27.77
N GLY A 77 13.12 28.47 -28.21
CA GLY A 77 14.22 27.84 -27.46
C GLY A 77 14.76 28.51 -26.18
N TYR A 78 14.26 29.67 -25.75
CA TYR A 78 14.55 30.20 -24.41
C TYR A 78 13.86 29.37 -23.31
N LEU A 79 12.65 28.87 -23.58
CA LEU A 79 11.89 28.05 -22.64
C LEU A 79 12.54 26.67 -22.43
N GLU A 80 13.14 26.12 -23.49
CA GLU A 80 13.83 24.83 -23.47
C GLU A 80 15.01 24.81 -22.48
N LYS A 81 15.85 25.86 -22.50
CA LYS A 81 17.00 25.95 -21.58
C LYS A 81 16.56 26.03 -20.12
N ILE A 82 15.49 26.74 -19.82
CA ILE A 82 14.92 26.82 -18.47
C ILE A 82 14.36 25.45 -18.06
N MET A 83 13.60 24.80 -18.94
CA MET A 83 13.02 23.47 -18.68
C MET A 83 14.09 22.41 -18.43
N LEU A 84 15.20 22.43 -19.17
CA LEU A 84 16.36 21.56 -18.92
C LEU A 84 16.97 21.76 -17.53
N LEU A 85 17.11 23.03 -17.09
CA LEU A 85 17.61 23.34 -15.75
C LEU A 85 16.67 22.83 -14.66
N TRP A 86 15.36 23.00 -14.84
CA TRP A 86 14.35 22.51 -13.91
C TRP A 86 14.31 20.98 -13.85
N ARG A 87 14.29 20.31 -15.01
CA ARG A 87 14.38 18.85 -15.11
C ARG A 87 15.61 18.31 -14.38
N ARG A 88 16.77 18.96 -14.55
CA ARG A 88 18.00 18.60 -13.84
C ARG A 88 17.86 18.75 -12.32
N ARG A 89 17.21 19.82 -11.84
CA ARG A 89 16.95 20.01 -10.40
C ARG A 89 16.05 18.91 -9.84
N VAL A 90 14.94 18.60 -10.50
CA VAL A 90 14.02 17.52 -10.10
C VAL A 90 14.75 16.17 -10.09
N LYS A 91 15.59 15.90 -11.11
CA LYS A 91 16.41 14.68 -11.17
C LYS A 91 17.39 14.57 -10.00
N ILE A 92 18.04 15.68 -9.63
CA ILE A 92 18.90 15.73 -8.44
C ILE A 92 18.10 15.47 -7.17
N CYS A 93 16.91 16.07 -7.02
CA CYS A 93 16.02 15.82 -5.87
C CYS A 93 15.65 14.34 -5.75
N TYR A 94 15.29 13.68 -6.86
CA TYR A 94 15.04 12.24 -6.86
C TYR A 94 16.26 11.45 -6.39
N TYR A 95 17.45 11.72 -6.93
CA TYR A 95 18.65 11.00 -6.50
C TYR A 95 18.99 11.23 -5.02
N MET A 96 18.80 12.45 -4.51
CA MET A 96 19.00 12.76 -3.10
C MET A 96 18.00 12.00 -2.23
N PHE A 97 16.71 11.99 -2.59
CA PHE A 97 15.67 11.32 -1.80
C PHE A 97 15.81 9.80 -1.85
N TYR A 98 16.03 9.20 -3.02
CA TYR A 98 16.31 7.76 -3.11
C TYR A 98 17.60 7.37 -2.38
N GLY A 99 18.63 8.20 -2.41
CA GLY A 99 19.85 8.00 -1.61
C GLY A 99 19.57 8.06 -0.10
N LEU A 100 18.75 9.00 0.35
CA LEU A 100 18.32 9.09 1.75
C LEU A 100 17.47 7.88 2.15
N HIS A 101 16.61 7.34 1.28
CA HIS A 101 15.85 6.11 1.55
C HIS A 101 16.76 4.91 1.80
N ILE A 102 17.88 4.80 1.08
CA ILE A 102 18.87 3.75 1.32
C ILE A 102 19.49 3.90 2.70
N VAL A 103 19.85 5.13 3.11
CA VAL A 103 20.38 5.40 4.46
C VAL A 103 19.33 5.11 5.54
N GLU A 104 18.08 5.52 5.31
CA GLU A 104 16.96 5.23 6.20
C GLU A 104 16.75 3.73 6.37
N LEU A 105 16.83 2.95 5.29
CA LEU A 105 16.60 1.52 5.29
C LEU A 105 17.73 0.71 5.96
N PHE A 106 18.99 1.02 5.67
CA PHE A 106 20.12 0.21 6.14
C PHE A 106 20.76 0.73 7.43
N VAL A 107 20.56 2.00 7.79
CA VAL A 107 21.21 2.61 8.96
C VAL A 107 20.17 3.02 9.99
N ILE A 108 19.22 3.88 9.63
CA ILE A 108 18.33 4.52 10.61
C ILE A 108 17.28 3.54 11.14
N LEU A 109 16.55 2.84 10.27
CA LEU A 109 15.48 1.92 10.68
C LEU A 109 15.98 0.76 11.54
N PRO A 110 17.07 0.04 11.16
CA PRO A 110 17.61 -1.02 12.01
C PRO A 110 18.09 -0.49 13.36
N PHE A 111 18.76 0.67 13.38
CA PHE A 111 19.18 1.30 14.63
C PHE A 111 18.00 1.64 15.52
N VAL A 112 16.95 2.28 14.99
CA VAL A 112 15.76 2.66 15.75
C VAL A 112 15.02 1.43 16.28
N TYR A 113 14.91 0.39 15.46
CA TYR A 113 14.30 -0.89 15.86
C TYR A 113 15.02 -1.49 17.07
N TYR A 114 16.34 -1.70 16.99
CA TYR A 114 17.09 -2.27 18.13
C TYR A 114 17.17 -1.32 19.32
N TYR A 115 17.22 -0.01 19.10
CA TYR A 115 17.19 0.98 20.19
C TYR A 115 15.87 0.95 20.97
N TYR A 116 14.75 0.65 20.28
CA TYR A 116 13.44 0.46 20.91
C TYR A 116 13.30 -0.91 21.57
N GLU A 117 13.72 -1.98 20.89
CA GLU A 117 13.59 -3.35 21.38
C GLU A 117 14.43 -3.59 22.63
N GLU A 118 15.63 -3.02 22.72
CA GLU A 118 16.51 -3.13 23.88
C GLU A 118 16.11 -2.20 25.05
N TRP A 119 14.86 -1.76 25.09
CA TRP A 119 14.36 -0.96 26.21
C TRP A 119 14.16 -1.84 27.44
N ASN A 120 15.11 -1.78 28.37
CA ASN A 120 14.98 -2.30 29.73
C ASN A 120 15.00 -1.14 30.74
N GLU A 121 14.20 -1.24 31.81
CA GLU A 121 14.08 -0.21 32.86
C GLU A 121 15.43 0.15 33.53
N GLU A 122 16.38 -0.79 33.55
CA GLU A 122 17.71 -0.64 34.18
C GLU A 122 18.80 -0.12 33.23
N SER A 123 18.49 0.04 31.93
CA SER A 123 19.50 0.33 30.91
C SER A 123 19.80 1.83 30.78
N THR A 124 21.09 2.21 30.80
CA THR A 124 21.52 3.59 30.58
C THR A 124 21.47 3.94 29.08
N ASN A 125 21.13 5.18 28.72
CA ASN A 125 21.07 5.62 27.30
C ASN A 125 22.33 5.29 26.48
N LYS A 126 23.52 5.32 27.11
CA LYS A 126 24.79 5.01 26.43
C LYS A 126 24.94 3.52 26.08
N THR A 127 24.57 2.62 26.99
CA THR A 127 24.66 1.17 26.75
C THR A 127 23.68 0.76 25.67
N ARG A 128 22.47 1.34 25.68
CA ARG A 128 21.45 1.15 24.65
C ARG A 128 21.92 1.56 23.25
N ILE A 129 22.54 2.74 23.13
CA ILE A 129 23.07 3.21 21.83
C ILE A 129 24.15 2.26 21.32
N PHE A 130 25.07 1.85 22.19
CA PHE A 130 26.16 0.97 21.83
C PHE A 130 25.67 -0.41 21.38
N GLU A 131 24.71 -0.99 22.10
CA GLU A 131 24.11 -2.29 21.75
C GLU A 131 23.30 -2.21 20.46
N ALA A 132 22.48 -1.16 20.29
CA ALA A 132 21.73 -0.94 19.07
C ALA A 132 22.66 -0.82 17.86
N LEU A 133 23.75 -0.05 17.98
CA LEU A 133 24.74 0.15 16.92
C LEU A 133 25.48 -1.16 16.58
N ARG A 134 25.85 -1.94 17.60
CA ARG A 134 26.48 -3.25 17.42
C ARG A 134 25.55 -4.22 16.68
N ARG A 135 24.26 -4.25 17.02
CA ARG A 135 23.27 -5.13 16.38
C ARG A 135 22.89 -4.66 14.97
N SER A 136 22.84 -3.34 14.73
CA SER A 136 22.58 -2.78 13.40
C SER A 136 23.74 -2.92 12.43
N LEU A 137 24.96 -3.28 12.89
CA LEU A 137 26.14 -3.44 12.03
C LEU A 137 25.93 -4.46 10.91
N PHE A 138 25.10 -5.48 11.13
CA PHE A 138 24.75 -6.47 10.10
C PHE A 138 24.11 -5.82 8.87
N PHE A 139 23.23 -4.83 9.05
CA PHE A 139 22.57 -4.13 7.95
C PHE A 139 23.54 -3.22 7.19
N LEU A 140 24.49 -2.62 7.90
CA LEU A 140 25.58 -1.88 7.28
C LEU A 140 26.49 -2.79 6.45
N LEU A 141 26.82 -3.99 6.96
CA LEU A 141 27.57 -4.98 6.20
C LEU A 141 26.80 -5.43 4.95
N LEU A 142 25.49 -5.69 5.08
CA LEU A 142 24.62 -6.03 3.95
C LEU A 142 24.63 -4.93 2.88
N PHE A 143 24.53 -3.66 3.29
CA PHE A 143 24.63 -2.52 2.37
C PHE A 143 25.98 -2.51 1.64
N ILE A 144 27.09 -2.71 2.35
CA ILE A 144 28.43 -2.76 1.74
C ILE A 144 28.52 -3.90 0.71
N VAL A 145 28.02 -5.09 1.05
CA VAL A 145 28.01 -6.25 0.14
C VAL A 145 27.18 -5.96 -1.10
N LEU A 146 25.98 -5.41 -0.95
CA LEU A 146 25.12 -5.05 -2.09
C LEU A 146 25.74 -3.95 -2.96
N PHE A 147 26.41 -2.97 -2.34
CA PHE A 147 27.13 -1.93 -3.04
C PHE A 147 28.24 -2.52 -3.91
N PHE A 148 29.14 -3.32 -3.32
CA PHE A 148 30.22 -3.95 -4.08
C PHE A 148 29.68 -4.89 -5.16
N CYS A 149 28.66 -5.69 -4.87
CA CYS A 149 27.99 -6.55 -5.84
C CYS A 149 27.49 -5.74 -7.05
N GLY A 150 26.78 -4.62 -6.81
CA GLY A 150 26.31 -3.75 -7.87
C GLY A 150 27.44 -3.10 -8.69
N THR A 151 28.52 -2.68 -8.03
CA THR A 151 29.69 -2.14 -8.76
C THR A 151 30.36 -3.19 -9.64
N PHE A 152 30.56 -4.41 -9.14
CA PHE A 152 31.20 -5.49 -9.90
C PHE A 152 30.34 -5.97 -11.07
N MET A 153 29.02 -6.06 -10.89
CA MET A 153 28.11 -6.35 -12.01
C MET A 153 28.19 -5.26 -13.08
N SER A 154 28.25 -3.99 -12.68
CA SER A 154 28.35 -2.87 -13.62
C SER A 154 29.67 -2.87 -14.41
N ILE A 155 30.80 -3.12 -13.74
CA ILE A 155 32.13 -3.18 -14.37
C ILE A 155 32.20 -4.32 -15.38
N THR A 156 31.79 -5.53 -14.97
CA THR A 156 31.85 -6.73 -15.83
C THR A 156 31.05 -6.54 -17.12
N ARG A 157 29.86 -5.92 -17.03
CA ARG A 157 29.01 -5.61 -18.18
C ARG A 157 29.65 -4.63 -19.17
N LYS A 158 30.43 -3.65 -18.68
CA LYS A 158 31.03 -2.60 -19.54
C LYS A 158 32.36 -3.02 -20.16
N THR A 159 33.09 -3.90 -19.49
CA THR A 159 34.45 -4.30 -19.89
C THR A 159 34.51 -5.65 -20.62
N ASN A 160 33.45 -6.48 -20.57
CA ASN A 160 33.40 -7.83 -21.15
C ASN A 160 34.61 -8.73 -20.76
N SER A 161 35.32 -8.38 -19.70
CA SER A 161 36.51 -9.06 -19.20
C SER A 161 36.25 -9.63 -17.80
N MET A 162 36.99 -10.67 -17.43
CA MET A 162 36.97 -11.17 -16.05
C MET A 162 37.54 -10.13 -15.08
N LEU A 163 37.03 -10.18 -13.84
CA LEU A 163 37.35 -9.25 -12.75
C LEU A 163 38.84 -9.31 -12.37
N ASP A 164 39.62 -8.32 -12.80
CA ASP A 164 40.97 -8.09 -12.26
C ASP A 164 40.94 -7.13 -11.06
N LEU A 165 41.86 -7.33 -10.11
CA LEU A 165 42.05 -6.45 -8.94
C LEU A 165 42.34 -4.99 -9.34
N VAL A 166 42.87 -4.77 -10.55
CA VAL A 166 43.19 -3.45 -11.13
C VAL A 166 41.93 -2.58 -11.31
N TYR A 167 40.74 -3.18 -11.40
CA TYR A 167 39.48 -2.44 -11.54
C TYR A 167 38.97 -1.85 -10.22
N PHE A 168 39.59 -2.15 -9.07
CA PHE A 168 39.15 -1.62 -7.77
C PHE A 168 39.27 -0.09 -7.67
N GLU A 169 40.27 0.52 -8.31
CA GLU A 169 40.40 1.97 -8.38
C GLU A 169 39.27 2.60 -9.22
N GLN A 170 38.76 1.86 -10.21
CA GLN A 170 37.64 2.31 -11.02
C GLN A 170 36.30 2.26 -10.26
N THR A 171 36.18 1.45 -9.20
CA THR A 171 34.97 1.29 -8.39
C THR A 171 34.41 2.62 -7.85
N PHE A 172 35.28 3.59 -7.56
CA PHE A 172 34.88 4.90 -7.00
C PHE A 172 34.53 5.96 -8.06
N LYS A 173 34.49 5.63 -9.36
CA LYS A 173 34.00 6.58 -10.37
C LYS A 173 32.50 6.80 -10.18
N VAL A 174 32.07 8.06 -10.31
CA VAL A 174 30.67 8.50 -10.10
C VAL A 174 29.67 7.66 -10.91
N GLU A 175 30.03 7.22 -12.12
CA GLU A 175 29.19 6.38 -12.97
C GLU A 175 28.89 5.01 -12.35
N TYR A 176 29.90 4.34 -11.77
CA TYR A 176 29.74 3.03 -11.14
C TYR A 176 29.04 3.14 -9.78
N ILE A 177 29.32 4.19 -9.00
CA ILE A 177 28.59 4.48 -7.77
C ILE A 177 27.09 4.67 -8.07
N LYS A 178 26.75 5.47 -9.09
CA LYS A 178 25.35 5.66 -9.53
C LYS A 178 24.70 4.32 -9.88
N THR A 179 25.38 3.49 -10.66
CA THR A 179 24.85 2.20 -11.13
C THR A 179 24.70 1.19 -9.99
N SER A 180 25.59 1.24 -9.00
CA SER A 180 25.48 0.44 -7.78
C SER A 180 24.29 0.85 -6.90
N MET A 181 24.01 2.15 -6.78
CA MET A 181 22.83 2.61 -6.06
C MET A 181 21.55 2.12 -6.73
N PHE A 182 21.50 2.11 -8.06
CA PHE A 182 20.38 1.53 -8.80
C PHE A 182 20.23 0.03 -8.57
N PHE A 183 21.34 -0.71 -8.52
CA PHE A 183 21.32 -2.13 -8.17
C PHE A 183 20.72 -2.37 -6.77
N ILE A 184 21.11 -1.57 -5.77
CA ILE A 184 20.55 -1.67 -4.42
C ILE A 184 19.04 -1.39 -4.44
N VAL A 185 18.61 -0.34 -5.15
CA VAL A 185 17.19 -0.02 -5.33
C VAL A 185 16.43 -1.16 -6.00
N ASP A 186 17.00 -1.79 -7.03
CA ASP A 186 16.40 -2.94 -7.71
C ASP A 186 16.25 -4.16 -6.79
N VAL A 187 17.25 -4.47 -5.96
CA VAL A 187 17.15 -5.57 -4.98
C VAL A 187 16.04 -5.29 -3.95
N ILE A 188 15.91 -4.04 -3.50
CA ILE A 188 14.84 -3.63 -2.57
C ILE A 188 13.47 -3.73 -3.26
N LEU A 189 13.36 -3.23 -4.50
CA LEU A 189 12.14 -3.29 -5.30
C LEU A 189 11.74 -4.73 -5.65
N LEU A 190 12.70 -5.64 -5.86
CA LEU A 190 12.45 -7.07 -6.06
C LEU A 190 11.68 -7.69 -4.89
N PHE A 191 12.05 -7.35 -3.66
CA PHE A 191 11.32 -7.80 -2.48
C PHE A 191 10.00 -7.04 -2.31
N GLY A 192 10.04 -5.72 -2.51
CA GLY A 192 8.89 -4.84 -2.40
C GLY A 192 7.76 -5.19 -3.37
N ILE A 193 8.08 -5.59 -4.60
CA ILE A 193 7.07 -5.90 -5.62
C ILE A 193 6.27 -7.15 -5.26
N VAL A 194 6.89 -8.15 -4.62
CA VAL A 194 6.17 -9.36 -4.17
C VAL A 194 5.16 -8.99 -3.09
N LEU A 195 5.59 -8.21 -2.08
CA LEU A 195 4.70 -7.72 -1.03
C LEU A 195 3.60 -6.82 -1.59
N PHE A 196 3.95 -5.93 -2.52
CA PHE A 196 3.01 -5.06 -3.21
C PHE A 196 1.96 -5.87 -3.97
N CYS A 197 2.37 -6.91 -4.71
CA CYS A 197 1.46 -7.78 -5.43
C CYS A 197 0.49 -8.48 -4.48
N ILE A 198 0.98 -9.05 -3.38
CA ILE A 198 0.11 -9.78 -2.44
C ILE A 198 -0.84 -8.83 -1.71
N TYR A 199 -0.30 -7.76 -1.11
CA TYR A 199 -1.07 -6.85 -0.26
C TYR A 199 -2.03 -5.97 -1.06
N THR A 200 -1.55 -5.34 -2.13
CA THR A 200 -2.35 -4.38 -2.92
C THR A 200 -3.40 -5.09 -3.76
N ALA A 201 -3.06 -6.22 -4.40
CA ALA A 201 -4.06 -6.97 -5.19
C ALA A 201 -5.17 -7.51 -4.28
N PHE A 202 -4.80 -8.07 -3.12
CA PHE A 202 -5.78 -8.51 -2.13
C PHE A 202 -6.63 -7.34 -1.63
N GLY A 203 -6.02 -6.23 -1.23
CA GLY A 203 -6.72 -5.03 -0.77
C GLY A 203 -7.70 -4.46 -1.79
N PHE A 204 -7.30 -4.39 -3.07
CA PHE A 204 -8.16 -3.95 -4.17
C PHE A 204 -9.35 -4.88 -4.42
N SER A 205 -9.21 -6.18 -4.19
CA SER A 205 -10.36 -7.09 -4.24
C SER A 205 -11.23 -7.01 -2.98
N MET A 206 -10.62 -6.92 -1.80
CA MET A 206 -11.31 -6.96 -0.50
C MET A 206 -12.10 -5.68 -0.24
N PHE A 207 -11.52 -4.52 -0.46
CA PHE A 207 -12.12 -3.24 -0.10
C PHE A 207 -13.52 -3.01 -0.71
N PRO A 208 -13.71 -3.08 -2.04
CA PRO A 208 -15.04 -2.93 -2.64
C PRO A 208 -15.99 -4.05 -2.25
N LEU A 209 -15.50 -5.31 -2.19
CA LEU A 209 -16.33 -6.45 -1.80
C LEU A 209 -16.81 -6.33 -0.36
N ARG A 210 -15.99 -5.85 0.57
CA ARG A 210 -16.39 -5.57 1.95
C ARG A 210 -17.46 -4.51 2.02
N ILE A 211 -17.33 -3.40 1.28
CA ILE A 211 -18.35 -2.34 1.27
C ILE A 211 -19.68 -2.87 0.74
N ILE A 212 -19.65 -3.67 -0.34
CA ILE A 212 -20.84 -4.29 -0.94
C ILE A 212 -21.45 -5.35 -0.01
N LYS A 213 -20.63 -6.13 0.70
CA LYS A 213 -21.07 -7.25 1.55
C LYS A 213 -21.34 -6.89 3.00
N THR A 214 -20.92 -5.71 3.45
CA THR A 214 -21.22 -5.23 4.81
C THR A 214 -22.72 -5.07 4.93
N LYS A 215 -23.37 -6.09 5.52
CA LYS A 215 -24.68 -5.92 6.13
C LYS A 215 -24.50 -4.90 7.24
N SER A 216 -25.39 -3.91 7.29
CA SER A 216 -25.35 -2.79 8.21
C SER A 216 -24.96 -3.23 9.62
N ILE A 217 -23.75 -2.86 10.03
CA ILE A 217 -23.43 -2.71 11.44
C ILE A 217 -24.46 -1.71 11.99
N ASN A 218 -25.22 -2.15 12.99
CA ASN A 218 -26.18 -1.39 13.82
C ASN A 218 -27.69 -1.49 13.53
N VAL A 219 -28.18 -2.60 12.98
CA VAL A 219 -29.55 -3.04 13.29
C VAL A 219 -29.52 -4.57 13.43
N PRO A 220 -30.05 -5.16 14.52
CA PRO A 220 -30.24 -6.61 14.56
C PRO A 220 -31.02 -7.01 13.29
N THR A 221 -30.38 -7.88 12.52
CA THR A 221 -30.67 -8.19 11.12
C THR A 221 -32.13 -8.60 10.95
N SER A 222 -32.98 -7.66 10.54
CA SER A 222 -34.41 -7.86 10.31
C SER A 222 -35.20 -8.38 11.53
N ALA A 223 -36.37 -7.76 11.77
CA ALA A 223 -37.34 -8.31 12.73
C ALA A 223 -37.68 -9.80 12.45
N THR A 224 -37.42 -10.28 11.24
CA THR A 224 -37.56 -11.70 10.85
C THR A 224 -36.55 -12.61 11.53
N ASP A 225 -35.28 -12.23 11.68
CA ASP A 225 -34.27 -13.14 12.23
C ASP A 225 -34.41 -13.23 13.76
N ILE A 226 -34.76 -12.13 14.42
CA ILE A 226 -35.09 -12.11 15.85
C ILE A 226 -36.33 -12.97 16.12
N LYS A 227 -37.35 -12.88 15.24
CA LYS A 227 -38.53 -13.74 15.30
C LYS A 227 -38.17 -15.21 15.07
N HIS A 228 -37.28 -15.50 14.12
CA HIS A 228 -36.86 -16.87 13.85
C HIS A 228 -36.04 -17.46 15.02
N ALA A 229 -35.15 -16.68 15.63
CA ALA A 229 -34.40 -17.09 16.83
C ALA A 229 -35.34 -17.33 18.02
N LEU A 230 -36.37 -16.49 18.20
CA LEU A 230 -37.39 -16.67 19.23
C LEU A 230 -38.20 -17.96 19.02
N ILE A 231 -38.60 -18.26 17.79
CA ILE A 231 -39.31 -19.50 17.45
C ILE A 231 -38.44 -20.72 17.78
N LEU A 232 -37.18 -20.71 17.35
CA LEU A 232 -36.25 -21.81 17.58
C LEU A 232 -35.93 -22.00 19.07
N ASN A 233 -35.82 -20.92 19.83
CA ASN A 233 -35.67 -20.98 21.29
C ASN A 233 -36.91 -21.62 21.94
N ARG A 234 -38.12 -21.21 21.56
CA ARG A 234 -39.38 -21.80 22.05
C ARG A 234 -39.52 -23.28 21.69
N GLU A 235 -39.08 -23.69 20.50
CA GLU A 235 -39.03 -25.10 20.11
C GLU A 235 -38.07 -25.91 20.99
N LYS A 236 -36.89 -25.36 21.32
CA LYS A 236 -35.95 -26.00 22.24
C LYS A 236 -36.52 -26.13 23.66
N GLN A 237 -37.22 -25.12 24.15
CA GLN A 237 -37.91 -25.18 25.44
C GLN A 237 -38.97 -26.29 25.43
N ARG A 238 -39.85 -26.31 24.42
CA ARG A 238 -40.88 -27.36 24.26
C ARG A 238 -40.27 -28.76 24.16
N ALA A 239 -39.15 -28.92 23.45
CA ALA A 239 -38.47 -30.21 23.33
C ALA A 239 -37.94 -30.74 24.66
N ILE A 240 -37.58 -29.85 25.59
CA ILE A 240 -37.19 -30.22 26.97
C ILE A 240 -38.44 -30.50 27.80
N GLU A 241 -39.44 -29.63 27.76
CA GLU A 241 -40.68 -29.78 28.54
C GLU A 241 -41.42 -31.08 28.22
N VAL A 242 -41.53 -31.46 26.94
CA VAL A 242 -42.21 -32.69 26.50
C VAL A 242 -41.52 -33.96 27.03
N ARG A 243 -40.19 -33.94 27.24
CA ARG A 243 -39.47 -35.10 27.82
C ARG A 243 -39.87 -35.38 29.27
N TYR A 244 -40.42 -34.38 29.96
CA TYR A 244 -40.79 -34.46 31.36
C TYR A 244 -42.32 -34.37 31.59
N THR A 245 -43.12 -34.10 30.56
CA THR A 245 -44.59 -34.21 30.65
C THR A 245 -45.01 -35.68 30.72
N GLY A 246 -45.60 -36.09 31.84
CA GLY A 246 -46.16 -37.44 32.02
C GLY A 246 -45.29 -38.41 32.85
N PHE A 247 -44.04 -38.06 33.14
CA PHE A 247 -43.20 -38.79 34.09
C PHE A 247 -43.16 -38.06 35.44
N HIS A 248 -43.41 -38.75 36.56
CA HIS A 248 -43.17 -38.21 37.92
C HIS A 248 -41.67 -38.03 38.25
N THR A 249 -40.81 -38.00 37.23
CA THR A 249 -39.36 -37.94 37.37
C THR A 249 -38.93 -36.48 37.49
N LYS A 250 -38.24 -36.16 38.59
CA LYS A 250 -37.71 -34.82 38.84
C LYS A 250 -36.72 -34.43 37.74
N MET A 251 -36.91 -33.25 37.16
CA MET A 251 -36.10 -32.74 36.05
C MET A 251 -34.59 -32.78 36.37
N ASN A 252 -33.77 -33.25 35.42
CA ASN A 252 -32.32 -33.32 35.59
C ASN A 252 -31.75 -31.91 35.83
N VAL A 253 -30.77 -31.79 36.74
CA VAL A 253 -30.14 -30.50 37.10
C VAL A 253 -29.51 -29.82 35.87
N LYS A 254 -28.97 -30.61 34.93
CA LYS A 254 -28.43 -30.10 33.67
C LYS A 254 -29.53 -29.49 32.79
N ASP A 255 -30.63 -30.22 32.61
CA ASP A 255 -31.75 -29.77 31.78
C ASP A 255 -32.46 -28.56 32.41
N ARG A 256 -32.51 -28.49 33.75
CA ARG A 256 -33.03 -27.33 34.47
C ARG A 256 -32.20 -26.06 34.19
N ARG A 257 -30.88 -26.16 34.24
CA ARG A 257 -29.97 -25.03 33.92
C ARG A 257 -30.09 -24.60 32.45
N ILE A 258 -30.22 -25.57 31.54
CA ILE A 258 -30.41 -25.28 30.11
C ILE A 258 -31.75 -24.56 29.88
N LEU A 259 -32.84 -25.04 30.49
CA LEU A 259 -34.15 -24.41 30.38
C LEU A 259 -34.14 -22.98 30.95
N GLU A 260 -33.55 -22.78 32.13
CA GLU A 260 -33.37 -21.44 32.71
C GLU A 260 -32.57 -20.50 31.78
N SER A 261 -31.55 -21.01 31.10
CA SER A 261 -30.78 -20.23 30.12
C SER A 261 -31.60 -19.87 28.88
N LEU A 262 -32.37 -20.82 28.33
CA LEU A 262 -33.25 -20.59 27.19
C LEU A 262 -34.35 -19.58 27.51
N GLN A 263 -34.92 -19.63 28.72
CA GLN A 263 -35.93 -18.66 29.17
C GLN A 263 -35.35 -17.26 29.37
N ARG A 264 -34.08 -17.13 29.79
CA ARG A 264 -33.41 -15.83 29.85
C ARG A 264 -33.19 -15.27 28.46
N GLU A 265 -32.75 -16.10 27.52
CA GLU A 265 -32.58 -15.73 26.11
C GLU A 265 -33.93 -15.33 25.47
N GLU A 266 -35.02 -16.01 25.78
CA GLU A 266 -36.35 -15.59 25.32
C GLU A 266 -36.72 -14.18 25.82
N ARG A 267 -36.49 -13.89 27.11
CA ARG A 267 -36.79 -12.56 27.67
C ARG A 267 -35.98 -11.46 27.00
N THR A 268 -34.71 -11.72 26.68
CA THR A 268 -33.88 -10.75 25.96
C THR A 268 -34.36 -10.58 24.51
N LEU A 269 -34.69 -11.66 23.81
CA LEU A 269 -35.22 -11.61 22.44
C LEU A 269 -36.56 -10.87 22.36
N VAL A 270 -37.48 -11.13 23.29
CA VAL A 270 -38.79 -10.44 23.35
C VAL A 270 -38.60 -8.95 23.65
N ARG A 271 -37.68 -8.60 24.58
CA ARG A 271 -37.34 -7.21 24.86
C ARG A 271 -36.75 -6.53 23.62
N CYS A 272 -35.88 -7.20 22.89
CA CYS A 272 -35.35 -6.70 21.62
C CYS A 272 -36.45 -6.46 20.59
N ILE A 273 -37.41 -7.38 20.43
CA ILE A 273 -38.55 -7.20 19.51
C ILE A 273 -39.37 -5.97 19.91
N ARG A 274 -39.72 -5.83 21.19
CA ARG A 274 -40.48 -4.68 21.69
C ARG A 274 -39.73 -3.36 21.45
N LEU A 275 -38.43 -3.30 21.75
CA LEU A 275 -37.61 -2.13 21.47
C LEU A 275 -37.47 -1.86 19.96
N THR A 276 -37.54 -2.90 19.13
CA THR A 276 -37.53 -2.74 17.67
C THR A 276 -38.89 -2.25 17.15
N GLU A 277 -40.00 -2.65 17.77
CA GLU A 277 -41.35 -2.18 17.44
C GLU A 277 -41.61 -0.76 17.94
N GLU A 278 -41.15 -0.43 19.15
CA GLU A 278 -41.25 0.91 19.75
C GLU A 278 -40.22 1.89 19.15
N GLY A 279 -39.03 1.40 18.81
CA GLY A 279 -37.95 2.15 18.18
C GLY A 279 -38.15 2.41 16.68
N LYS A 280 -39.22 1.90 16.06
CA LYS A 280 -39.63 2.28 14.70
C LYS A 280 -40.14 3.72 14.66
N ARG A 281 -39.27 4.71 14.85
CA ARG A 281 -39.54 6.06 14.34
C ARG A 281 -39.66 5.97 12.82
N LYS A 282 -40.82 6.38 12.28
CA LYS A 282 -41.16 6.32 10.84
C LYS A 282 -40.08 6.85 9.88
N TRP A 283 -39.14 7.66 10.38
CA TRP A 283 -38.14 8.37 9.58
C TRP A 283 -36.76 7.68 9.53
N GLU A 284 -36.44 6.73 10.41
CA GLU A 284 -35.12 6.06 10.41
C GLU A 284 -35.01 4.95 9.34
N GLN A 285 -36.14 4.33 8.99
CA GLN A 285 -36.20 3.32 7.92
C GLN A 285 -35.86 3.85 6.52
N PRO A 286 -36.43 5.00 6.05
CA PRO A 286 -36.05 5.54 4.75
C PRO A 286 -34.59 6.03 4.73
N VAL A 287 -34.09 6.63 5.82
CA VAL A 287 -32.71 7.11 5.90
C VAL A 287 -31.71 5.95 5.85
N SER A 288 -31.97 4.85 6.55
CA SER A 288 -31.13 3.64 6.50
C SER A 288 -31.15 2.98 5.12
N ALA A 289 -32.31 2.90 4.48
CA ALA A 289 -32.42 2.38 3.11
C ALA A 289 -31.65 3.25 2.09
N ILE A 290 -31.71 4.57 2.23
CA ILE A 290 -30.98 5.53 1.39
C ILE A 290 -29.47 5.40 1.62
N LEU A 291 -29.01 5.34 2.87
CA LEU A 291 -27.59 5.12 3.19
C LEU A 291 -27.08 3.79 2.63
N HIS A 292 -27.90 2.75 2.62
CA HIS A 292 -27.56 1.47 2.00
C HIS A 292 -27.43 1.58 0.47
N MET A 293 -28.31 2.33 -0.20
CA MET A 293 -28.16 2.59 -1.64
C MET A 293 -26.87 3.35 -1.94
N PHE A 294 -26.52 4.34 -1.12
CA PHE A 294 -25.24 5.05 -1.23
C PHE A 294 -24.04 4.14 -0.96
N GLN A 295 -24.09 3.29 0.07
CA GLN A 295 -23.03 2.34 0.37
C GLN A 295 -22.79 1.37 -0.78
N LEU A 296 -23.87 0.84 -1.38
CA LEU A 296 -23.80 -0.04 -2.55
C LEU A 296 -23.21 0.71 -3.76
N LEU A 297 -23.66 1.94 -4.01
CA LEU A 297 -23.13 2.77 -5.10
C LEU A 297 -21.64 3.05 -4.92
N ILE A 298 -21.21 3.39 -3.69
CA ILE A 298 -19.80 3.59 -3.33
C ILE A 298 -19.00 2.30 -3.54
N GLY A 299 -19.53 1.16 -3.10
CA GLY A 299 -18.89 -0.14 -3.28
C GLY A 299 -18.70 -0.51 -4.76
N ILE A 300 -19.74 -0.33 -5.59
CA ILE A 300 -19.66 -0.56 -7.04
C ILE A 300 -18.68 0.41 -7.69
N PHE A 301 -18.70 1.69 -7.29
CA PHE A 301 -17.76 2.69 -7.80
C PHE A 301 -16.30 2.28 -7.54
N PHE A 302 -15.98 1.87 -6.31
CA PHE A 302 -14.64 1.38 -5.98
C PHE A 302 -14.28 0.07 -6.69
N LEU A 303 -15.26 -0.81 -6.92
CA LEU A 303 -15.06 -2.03 -7.70
C LEU A 303 -14.68 -1.69 -9.15
N LEU A 304 -15.39 -0.76 -9.78
CA LEU A 304 -15.09 -0.29 -11.14
C LEU A 304 -13.71 0.36 -11.22
N ILE A 305 -13.33 1.16 -10.23
CA ILE A 305 -11.98 1.73 -10.14
C ILE A 305 -10.94 0.62 -10.03
N SER A 306 -11.15 -0.35 -9.15
CA SER A 306 -10.21 -1.45 -8.95
C SER A 306 -10.00 -2.26 -10.23
N ILE A 307 -11.08 -2.66 -10.89
CA ILE A 307 -11.02 -3.35 -12.19
C ILE A 307 -10.36 -2.46 -13.24
N GLY A 308 -10.70 -1.18 -13.29
CA GLY A 308 -10.09 -0.21 -14.21
C GLY A 308 -8.58 -0.12 -14.03
N ILE A 309 -8.07 -0.06 -12.79
CA ILE A 309 -6.64 -0.04 -12.49
C ILE A 309 -5.99 -1.35 -12.95
N VAL A 310 -6.57 -2.51 -12.63
CA VAL A 310 -6.06 -3.83 -13.05
C VAL A 310 -5.98 -3.92 -14.58
N LEU A 311 -7.03 -3.47 -15.28
CA LEU A 311 -7.07 -3.43 -16.74
C LEU A 311 -6.01 -2.50 -17.31
N LEU A 312 -5.86 -1.29 -16.77
CA LEU A 312 -4.81 -0.35 -17.18
C LEU A 312 -3.41 -0.95 -17.00
N MET A 313 -3.15 -1.64 -15.88
CA MET A 313 -1.88 -2.33 -15.67
C MET A 313 -1.68 -3.49 -16.67
N SER A 314 -2.74 -4.25 -16.98
CA SER A 314 -2.67 -5.34 -17.97
C SER A 314 -2.41 -4.84 -19.39
N MET A 315 -3.00 -3.70 -19.78
CA MET A 315 -2.78 -3.07 -21.08
C MET A 315 -1.36 -2.51 -21.20
N ALA A 316 -0.82 -1.94 -20.11
CA ALA A 316 0.57 -1.52 -20.09
C ALA A 316 1.54 -2.69 -20.36
N MET A 317 1.26 -3.86 -19.78
CA MET A 317 2.03 -5.10 -20.05
C MET A 317 1.95 -5.52 -21.52
N PHE A 318 0.76 -5.50 -22.12
CA PHE A 318 0.58 -5.84 -23.54
C PHE A 318 1.31 -4.88 -24.49
N ILE A 319 1.58 -3.63 -24.08
CA ILE A 319 2.38 -2.68 -24.88
C ILE A 319 3.89 -2.90 -24.67
N ILE A 320 4.31 -3.23 -23.45
CA ILE A 320 5.73 -3.36 -23.08
C ILE A 320 6.34 -4.65 -23.65
N ILE A 321 5.60 -5.76 -23.62
CA ILE A 321 6.11 -7.09 -24.01
C ILE A 321 6.45 -7.19 -25.50
N PRO A 322 5.61 -6.75 -26.46
CA PRO A 322 5.96 -6.74 -27.87
C PRO A 322 7.17 -5.85 -28.17
N ARG A 323 7.32 -4.73 -27.44
CA ARG A 323 8.49 -3.85 -27.53
C ARG A 323 9.79 -4.56 -27.15
N HIS A 324 9.73 -5.58 -26.29
CA HIS A 324 10.88 -6.44 -25.96
C HIS A 324 11.22 -7.39 -27.10
N TYR A 325 10.23 -8.06 -27.69
CA TYR A 325 10.48 -8.98 -28.78
C TYR A 325 10.95 -8.26 -30.05
N THR A 326 10.39 -7.09 -30.38
CA THR A 326 10.80 -6.33 -31.58
C THR A 326 12.18 -5.72 -31.44
N HIS A 327 12.52 -5.11 -30.28
CA HIS A 327 13.86 -4.54 -30.06
C HIS A 327 14.96 -5.61 -29.97
N GLN A 328 14.66 -6.79 -29.43
CA GLN A 328 15.60 -7.90 -29.40
C GLN A 328 15.84 -8.45 -30.80
N ILE A 329 14.81 -8.60 -31.64
CA ILE A 329 14.95 -8.98 -33.05
C ILE A 329 15.75 -7.95 -33.85
N ASP A 330 15.52 -6.65 -33.64
CA ASP A 330 16.27 -5.58 -34.32
C ASP A 330 17.75 -5.56 -33.92
N GLN A 331 18.08 -5.83 -32.65
CA GLN A 331 19.49 -5.96 -32.22
C GLN A 331 20.16 -7.22 -32.77
N PHE A 332 19.44 -8.35 -32.86
CA PHE A 332 19.95 -9.54 -33.52
C PHE A 332 20.21 -9.31 -35.01
N HIS A 333 19.33 -8.57 -35.71
CA HIS A 333 19.55 -8.20 -37.10
C HIS A 333 20.72 -7.23 -37.29
N TYR A 334 20.91 -6.23 -36.41
CA TYR A 334 22.04 -5.31 -36.49
C TYR A 334 23.40 -5.97 -36.23
N ASN A 335 23.47 -6.89 -35.25
CA ASN A 335 24.72 -7.61 -34.99
C ASN A 335 25.06 -8.62 -36.10
N TYR A 336 24.05 -9.22 -36.75
CA TYR A 336 24.29 -10.11 -37.89
C TYR A 336 24.79 -9.34 -39.12
N THR A 337 24.23 -8.16 -39.40
CA THR A 337 24.66 -7.32 -40.54
C THR A 337 26.04 -6.70 -40.34
N ILE A 338 26.44 -6.36 -39.10
CA ILE A 338 27.79 -5.88 -38.80
C ILE A 338 28.82 -7.02 -38.88
N SER A 339 28.46 -8.26 -38.51
CA SER A 339 29.41 -9.39 -38.61
C SER A 339 29.66 -9.87 -40.05
N ASN A 340 28.71 -9.64 -40.97
CA ASN A 340 28.77 -10.10 -42.36
C ASN A 340 29.05 -9.00 -43.40
N SER A 341 29.31 -7.75 -42.98
CA SER A 341 29.58 -6.64 -43.93
C SER A 341 31.07 -6.45 -44.20
N GLN A 342 31.69 -7.43 -44.85
CA GLN A 342 32.81 -7.17 -45.76
C GLN A 342 32.41 -7.09 -47.24
N ASP A 343 31.14 -7.36 -47.58
CA ASP A 343 30.68 -7.26 -48.97
C ASP A 343 29.67 -6.13 -49.18
N ILE A 344 30.12 -5.21 -50.03
CA ILE A 344 29.41 -4.10 -50.65
C ILE A 344 28.21 -4.64 -51.44
N TYR A 345 26.97 -4.26 -51.10
CA TYR A 345 25.91 -4.21 -52.10
C TYR A 345 24.99 -3.01 -51.96
N ASN A 346 24.88 -2.30 -53.08
CA ASN A 346 24.00 -1.21 -53.40
C ASN A 346 22.61 -1.79 -53.73
N TYR A 347 21.56 -1.41 -52.98
CA TYR A 347 20.18 -1.75 -53.34
C TYR A 347 19.26 -0.54 -53.15
N THR A 348 19.20 0.28 -54.19
CA THR A 348 17.98 0.99 -54.57
C THR A 348 16.96 -0.04 -55.05
N ASN A 349 15.75 0.00 -54.49
CA ASN A 349 14.58 -0.85 -54.79
C ASN A 349 14.46 -2.17 -54.01
N LEU A 350 13.92 -2.10 -52.80
CA LEU A 350 13.01 -3.14 -52.33
C LEU A 350 11.70 -2.49 -51.83
N SER A 351 10.66 -2.75 -52.62
CA SER A 351 9.31 -2.20 -52.55
C SER A 351 8.50 -2.75 -51.39
N ASN A 352 7.82 -1.84 -50.67
CA ASN A 352 6.42 -1.95 -50.22
C ASN A 352 5.94 -3.31 -49.70
N SER A 353 6.46 -3.77 -48.56
CA SER A 353 5.68 -4.64 -47.67
C SER A 353 5.64 -4.03 -46.27
N THR A 354 4.47 -3.44 -45.98
CA THR A 354 3.87 -3.18 -44.67
C THR A 354 4.65 -3.64 -43.43
N LEU A 355 5.65 -2.87 -43.05
CA LEU A 355 6.01 -2.70 -41.65
C LEU A 355 5.62 -1.27 -41.30
N LEU A 356 4.36 -1.08 -40.89
CA LEU A 356 3.96 0.14 -40.20
C LEU A 356 4.60 0.10 -38.81
N SER A 357 5.94 0.21 -38.77
CA SER A 357 6.64 0.56 -37.54
C SER A 357 6.01 1.87 -37.12
N PHE A 358 5.34 1.87 -35.97
CA PHE A 358 4.94 3.07 -35.28
C PHE A 358 6.24 3.81 -34.93
N LYS A 359 6.80 4.52 -35.92
CA LYS A 359 8.00 5.32 -35.80
C LYS A 359 7.54 6.57 -35.07
N ILE A 360 7.39 6.44 -33.75
CA ILE A 360 7.49 7.60 -32.88
C ILE A 360 8.84 8.19 -33.24
N GLN A 361 8.80 9.40 -33.80
CA GLN A 361 9.96 10.21 -34.14
C GLN A 361 10.79 10.31 -32.85
N ASP A 362 11.78 9.43 -32.69
CA ASP A 362 12.60 9.33 -31.48
C ASP A 362 13.74 10.35 -31.61
N SER A 363 13.39 11.63 -31.80
CA SER A 363 14.36 12.71 -31.69
C SER A 363 14.72 12.88 -30.20
N PRO A 364 15.98 13.20 -29.84
CA PRO A 364 16.35 13.47 -28.45
C PRO A 364 15.51 14.60 -27.84
N SER A 365 15.01 15.53 -28.67
CA SER A 365 13.99 16.51 -28.31
C SER A 365 12.68 15.84 -27.90
N ASP A 366 12.09 14.92 -28.68
CA ASP A 366 10.79 14.31 -28.37
C ASP A 366 10.79 13.49 -27.07
N ARG A 367 11.91 12.86 -26.69
CA ARG A 367 12.07 12.21 -25.37
C ARG A 367 12.09 13.22 -24.22
N LEU A 368 12.53 14.44 -24.49
CA LEU A 368 12.55 15.54 -23.51
C LEU A 368 11.13 16.04 -23.18
N TYR A 369 10.21 15.95 -24.15
CA TYR A 369 8.83 16.45 -24.05
C TYR A 369 7.83 15.43 -23.50
N THR A 370 8.06 14.13 -23.73
CA THR A 370 7.05 13.09 -23.44
C THR A 370 7.29 12.25 -22.19
N LEU A 371 8.50 12.23 -21.64
CA LEU A 371 8.87 11.33 -20.53
C LEU A 371 9.11 12.06 -19.21
N THR A 372 8.41 11.67 -18.15
CA THR A 372 8.67 12.18 -16.79
C THR A 372 10.09 11.83 -16.33
N VAL A 373 10.67 12.65 -15.45
CA VAL A 373 12.00 12.39 -14.87
C VAL A 373 12.01 11.06 -14.14
N LEU A 374 10.97 10.76 -13.37
CA LEU A 374 10.84 9.49 -12.67
C LEU A 374 10.86 8.32 -13.66
N ASN A 375 10.16 8.41 -14.79
CA ASN A 375 10.18 7.33 -15.79
C ASN A 375 11.58 7.17 -16.44
N THR A 376 12.32 8.27 -16.65
CA THR A 376 13.74 8.16 -17.07
C THR A 376 14.59 7.44 -16.02
N ILE A 377 14.37 7.70 -14.74
CA ILE A 377 15.12 7.08 -13.64
C ILE A 377 14.73 5.60 -13.50
N ILE A 378 13.44 5.27 -13.56
CA ILE A 378 12.95 3.88 -13.51
C ILE A 378 13.51 3.09 -14.70
N ASN A 379 13.53 3.66 -15.90
CA ASN A 379 14.15 3.01 -17.07
C ASN A 379 15.66 2.83 -16.89
N ASP A 380 16.35 3.82 -16.33
CA ASP A 380 17.78 3.69 -15.99
C ASP A 380 18.00 2.58 -14.95
N ILE A 381 17.14 2.46 -13.93
CA ILE A 381 17.23 1.44 -12.88
C ILE A 381 16.96 0.06 -13.48
N THR A 382 15.72 -0.15 -13.95
CA THR A 382 15.24 -1.45 -14.44
C THR A 382 15.90 -1.92 -15.73
N GLY A 383 16.44 -1.00 -16.54
CA GLY A 383 17.11 -1.30 -17.80
C GLY A 383 18.58 -1.72 -17.64
N ASN A 384 19.16 -1.60 -16.45
CA ASN A 384 20.57 -1.95 -16.26
C ASN A 384 20.81 -3.46 -16.19
N TYR A 385 19.85 -4.23 -15.70
CA TYR A 385 20.04 -5.66 -15.50
C TYR A 385 18.83 -6.42 -16.03
N ASP A 386 19.06 -7.31 -16.99
CA ASP A 386 18.00 -8.10 -17.62
C ASP A 386 17.22 -8.94 -16.59
N PHE A 387 17.90 -9.43 -15.55
CA PHE A 387 17.28 -10.17 -14.45
C PHE A 387 16.12 -9.41 -13.79
N PHE A 388 16.35 -8.17 -13.34
CA PHE A 388 15.31 -7.37 -12.68
C PHE A 388 14.18 -7.02 -13.65
N LYS A 389 14.53 -6.67 -14.89
CA LYS A 389 13.56 -6.38 -15.95
C LYS A 389 12.60 -7.54 -16.21
N THR A 390 13.12 -8.76 -16.31
CA THR A 390 12.30 -9.97 -16.45
C THR A 390 11.40 -10.17 -15.23
N TRP A 391 11.91 -9.96 -14.02
CA TRP A 391 11.11 -10.09 -12.81
C TRP A 391 9.96 -9.08 -12.74
N TYR A 392 10.22 -7.80 -13.01
CA TYR A 392 9.16 -6.79 -13.04
C TYR A 392 8.12 -7.09 -14.12
N SER A 393 8.53 -7.65 -15.25
CA SER A 393 7.60 -8.09 -16.31
C SER A 393 6.65 -9.18 -15.80
N TYR A 394 7.16 -10.16 -15.04
CA TYR A 394 6.34 -11.23 -14.47
C TYR A 394 5.50 -10.80 -13.26
N SER A 395 5.90 -9.76 -12.53
CA SER A 395 5.14 -9.29 -11.37
C SER A 395 3.71 -8.85 -11.70
N TYR A 396 3.45 -8.41 -12.94
CA TYR A 396 2.09 -8.09 -13.40
C TYR A 396 1.18 -9.32 -13.48
N LEU A 397 1.72 -10.46 -13.93
CA LEU A 397 0.99 -11.73 -13.94
C LEU A 397 0.71 -12.21 -12.51
N LEU A 398 1.70 -12.06 -11.62
CA LEU A 398 1.52 -12.36 -10.20
C LEU A 398 0.42 -11.48 -9.59
N PHE A 399 0.44 -10.18 -9.84
CA PHE A 399 -0.60 -9.24 -9.38
C PHE A 399 -1.99 -9.65 -9.85
N LEU A 400 -2.14 -9.94 -11.14
CA LEU A 400 -3.42 -10.35 -11.73
C LEU A 400 -3.92 -11.69 -11.15
N ALA A 401 -3.03 -12.67 -11.01
CA ALA A 401 -3.36 -13.97 -10.45
C ALA A 401 -3.84 -13.85 -8.99
N VAL A 402 -3.12 -13.08 -8.16
CA VAL A 402 -3.54 -12.82 -6.77
C VAL A 402 -4.87 -12.10 -6.74
N PHE A 403 -5.06 -11.05 -7.54
CA PHE A 403 -6.31 -10.28 -7.60
C PHE A 403 -7.51 -11.16 -7.97
N LEU A 404 -7.39 -11.99 -9.00
CA LEU A 404 -8.48 -12.87 -9.43
C LEU A 404 -8.77 -13.95 -8.39
N LEU A 405 -7.73 -14.58 -7.83
CA LEU A 405 -7.88 -15.60 -6.80
C LEU A 405 -8.57 -15.01 -5.56
N SER A 406 -8.11 -13.86 -5.07
CA SER A 406 -8.70 -13.19 -3.92
C SER A 406 -10.12 -12.74 -4.20
N PHE A 407 -10.40 -12.18 -5.37
CA PHE A 407 -11.74 -11.77 -5.78
C PHE A 407 -12.72 -12.96 -5.82
N ILE A 408 -12.31 -14.10 -6.38
CA ILE A 408 -13.11 -15.34 -6.40
C ILE A 408 -13.37 -15.82 -4.98
N ILE A 409 -12.32 -16.01 -4.17
CA ILE A 409 -12.45 -16.49 -2.78
C ILE A 409 -13.36 -15.57 -1.97
N LEU A 410 -13.15 -14.26 -2.03
CA LEU A 410 -13.94 -13.27 -1.31
C LEU A 410 -15.38 -13.22 -1.83
N SER A 411 -15.61 -13.38 -3.13
CA SER A 411 -16.96 -13.41 -3.72
C SER A 411 -17.79 -14.59 -3.21
N PHE A 412 -17.18 -15.76 -3.03
CA PHE A 412 -17.87 -16.96 -2.51
C PHE A 412 -17.90 -17.06 -0.98
N SER A 413 -16.96 -16.43 -0.25
CA SER A 413 -16.83 -16.56 1.22
C SER A 413 -17.84 -15.76 2.06
N GLY A 414 -18.99 -15.35 1.51
CA GLY A 414 -19.96 -14.42 2.13
C GLY A 414 -20.61 -14.85 3.45
N LYS A 415 -20.24 -16.00 4.04
CA LYS A 415 -20.84 -16.52 5.28
C LYS A 415 -19.86 -16.57 6.47
N THR A 416 -18.55 -16.55 6.24
CA THR A 416 -17.55 -16.88 7.27
C THR A 416 -16.97 -15.64 7.98
N GLU A 417 -16.83 -14.51 7.30
CA GLU A 417 -16.29 -13.26 7.90
C GLU A 417 -17.19 -12.66 8.99
N ASN A 418 -18.51 -12.86 8.92
CA ASN A 418 -19.43 -12.36 9.95
C ASN A 418 -19.28 -13.05 11.31
N ILE A 419 -18.72 -14.26 11.35
CA ILE A 419 -18.52 -14.99 12.62
C ILE A 419 -17.24 -14.51 13.32
N GLN A 420 -16.20 -14.18 12.55
CA GLN A 420 -14.91 -13.73 13.07
C GLN A 420 -14.95 -12.27 13.54
N ASN A 421 -15.61 -11.38 12.78
CA ASN A 421 -15.79 -9.99 13.21
C ASN A 421 -16.74 -9.89 14.42
N ASN A 422 -17.78 -10.74 14.51
CA ASN A 422 -18.65 -10.74 15.70
C ASN A 422 -17.92 -11.23 16.95
N THR A 423 -16.93 -12.11 16.84
CA THR A 423 -16.15 -12.58 18.00
C THR A 423 -15.09 -11.55 18.46
N GLU A 424 -14.60 -10.71 17.57
CA GLU A 424 -13.63 -9.65 17.88
C GLU A 424 -14.31 -8.34 18.36
N ILE A 425 -15.55 -8.08 17.96
CA ILE A 425 -16.37 -6.95 18.43
C ILE A 425 -17.05 -7.25 19.78
N GLU A 426 -17.30 -8.53 20.11
CA GLU A 426 -17.90 -8.93 21.39
C GLU A 426 -17.14 -8.45 22.65
N PRO A 427 -15.80 -8.50 22.75
CA PRO A 427 -15.08 -8.00 23.93
C PRO A 427 -15.15 -6.46 24.10
N GLU A 428 -15.21 -5.68 23.01
CA GLU A 428 -15.45 -4.23 23.09
C GLU A 428 -16.90 -3.91 23.51
N ARG A 429 -17.84 -4.76 23.12
CA ARG A 429 -19.25 -4.62 23.50
C ARG A 429 -19.47 -4.95 24.99
N GLU A 430 -18.82 -5.99 25.49
CA GLU A 430 -18.85 -6.35 26.91
C GLU A 430 -18.19 -5.27 27.78
N THR A 431 -17.10 -4.67 27.33
CA THR A 431 -16.44 -3.56 28.06
C THR A 431 -17.29 -2.29 28.06
N LEU A 432 -17.92 -1.91 26.94
CA LEU A 432 -18.86 -0.77 26.90
C LEU A 432 -20.13 -1.01 27.73
N LEU A 433 -20.68 -2.24 27.72
CA LEU A 433 -21.80 -2.62 28.57
C LEU A 433 -21.41 -2.62 30.06
N SER A 434 -20.17 -3.00 30.39
CA SER A 434 -19.66 -2.92 31.77
C SER A 434 -19.48 -1.47 32.23
N LEU A 435 -19.08 -0.56 31.33
CA LEU A 435 -18.97 0.87 31.60
C LEU A 435 -20.35 1.52 31.80
N PHE A 436 -21.34 1.14 30.98
CA PHE A 436 -22.72 1.59 31.12
C PHE A 436 -23.37 1.08 32.41
N ASN A 437 -23.19 -0.21 32.76
CA ASN A 437 -23.66 -0.78 34.02
C ASN A 437 -22.98 -0.17 35.25
N ARG A 438 -21.69 0.22 35.14
CA ARG A 438 -20.99 0.91 36.23
C ARG A 438 -21.50 2.34 36.42
N HIS A 439 -21.97 3.00 35.36
CA HIS A 439 -22.55 4.33 35.42
C HIS A 439 -24.00 4.33 35.94
N GLU A 440 -24.81 3.32 35.60
CA GLU A 440 -26.17 3.16 36.15
C GLU A 440 -26.14 2.90 37.67
N ASN A 441 -25.23 2.03 38.13
CA ASN A 441 -25.05 1.76 39.56
C ASN A 441 -24.58 3.00 40.35
N PHE A 442 -23.81 3.89 39.72
CA PHE A 442 -23.37 5.14 40.37
C PHE A 442 -24.53 6.13 40.56
N ILE A 443 -25.49 6.13 39.64
CA ILE A 443 -26.69 6.99 39.73
C ILE A 443 -27.68 6.44 40.76
N THR A 444 -27.77 5.11 40.93
CA THR A 444 -28.67 4.51 41.94
C THR A 444 -28.17 4.70 43.38
N TYR A 445 -26.84 4.74 43.59
CA TYR A 445 -26.27 5.00 44.93
C TYR A 445 -26.40 6.46 45.39
N HIS A 446 -26.56 7.41 44.46
CA HIS A 446 -26.64 8.83 44.79
C HIS A 446 -28.06 9.35 45.04
N TYR A 447 -29.09 8.53 44.77
CA TYR A 447 -30.50 8.86 44.98
C TYR A 447 -31.13 8.18 46.21
N ASN A 448 -30.36 7.37 46.93
CA ASN A 448 -30.83 6.61 48.10
C ASN A 448 -30.03 6.92 49.38
N LYS A 449 -29.45 8.12 49.44
CA LYS A 449 -28.84 8.72 50.63
C LYS A 449 -29.23 10.19 50.65
#